data_AF-A0A1H4LAX6-F1
#
_entry.id   AF-A0A1H4LAX6-F1
#
_cell.length_a   1.000
_cell.length_b   1.000
_cell.length_c   1.000
_cell.angle_alpha   90.00
_cell.angle_beta   90.00
_cell.angle_gamma   90.00
#
_symmetry.space_group_name_H-M   'P 1'
#
loop_
_entity.id
_entity.type
_entity.pdbx_description
1 polymer ?
#
loop_
_entity_poly.entity_id
_entity_poly.type
_entity_poly.pdbx_seq_one_letter_code
_entity_poly.pdbx_strand_id
1 'polypeptide(L)'
;MIQLKLEEAVAAGYEVVEMEGEPCTDIFCQGGYLFMVPLLIMLLLVVFLFIRGIKANTEKNSRLLKSVGLFSLVFGVLGFIIGMLGALEAISIADSISQQVLTGGLRIALIAPTFGLIILVIARLFDIVLLWMRGEK
;
A
#
# COMPACT_ATOMS: atom_id res chain seq x y z
N MET A 1 -28.87 1.49 -39.58
CA MET A 1 -27.57 0.78 -39.59
C MET A 1 -26.60 1.24 -38.48
N ILE A 2 -27.06 2.00 -37.47
CA ILE A 2 -26.24 2.37 -36.29
C ILE A 2 -26.82 1.75 -35.01
N GLN A 3 -28.15 1.68 -34.90
CA GLN A 3 -28.83 1.06 -33.74
C GLN A 3 -28.63 -0.47 -33.62
N LEU A 4 -28.31 -1.16 -34.72
CA LEU A 4 -28.06 -2.61 -34.72
C LEU A 4 -26.69 -2.99 -34.15
N LYS A 5 -25.72 -2.06 -34.16
CA LYS A 5 -24.42 -2.26 -33.49
C LYS A 5 -24.48 -2.05 -31.98
N LEU A 6 -25.56 -1.46 -31.48
CA LEU A 6 -25.73 -1.15 -30.06
C LEU A 6 -26.21 -2.39 -29.28
N GLU A 7 -27.02 -3.26 -29.90
CA GLU A 7 -27.47 -4.53 -29.31
C GLU A 7 -26.38 -5.60 -29.23
N GLU A 8 -25.45 -5.66 -30.19
CA GLU A 8 -24.30 -6.60 -30.13
C GLU A 8 -23.31 -6.27 -28.99
N ALA A 9 -23.16 -4.99 -28.63
CA ALA A 9 -22.31 -4.59 -27.51
C ALA A 9 -22.90 -4.99 -26.15
N VAL A 10 -24.23 -5.12 -26.06
CA VAL A 10 -24.95 -5.54 -24.85
C VAL A 10 -25.01 -7.07 -24.76
N ALA A 11 -25.08 -7.78 -25.89
CA ALA A 11 -25.03 -9.24 -25.95
C ALA A 11 -23.63 -9.84 -25.70
N ALA A 12 -22.56 -9.04 -25.81
CA ALA A 12 -21.18 -9.45 -25.57
C ALA A 12 -20.81 -9.59 -24.07
N GLY A 13 -21.79 -9.60 -23.17
CA GLY A 13 -21.56 -9.85 -21.75
C GLY A 13 -20.71 -8.76 -21.08
N TYR A 14 -20.79 -7.52 -21.54
CA TYR A 14 -20.37 -6.40 -20.70
C TYR A 14 -21.44 -6.22 -19.63
N GLU A 15 -21.34 -7.03 -18.57
CA GLU A 15 -22.05 -6.76 -17.33
C GLU A 15 -21.68 -5.35 -16.88
N VAL A 16 -22.64 -4.46 -17.05
CA VAL A 16 -22.91 -3.38 -16.10
C VAL A 16 -23.08 -4.02 -14.74
N VAL A 17 -21.98 -4.21 -14.02
CA VAL A 17 -22.03 -4.43 -12.59
C VAL A 17 -22.44 -3.09 -11.99
N GLU A 18 -23.75 -2.93 -11.84
CA GLU A 18 -24.33 -1.93 -10.97
C GLU A 18 -23.66 -2.03 -9.60
N MET A 19 -23.20 -0.87 -9.17
CA MET A 19 -22.63 -0.60 -7.87
C MET A 19 -23.75 -0.75 -6.83
N GLU A 20 -23.86 -1.92 -6.19
CA GLU A 20 -24.58 -2.04 -4.92
C GLU A 20 -23.76 -2.86 -3.92
N GLY A 21 -22.94 -2.11 -3.18
CA GLY A 21 -22.22 -2.56 -2.00
C GLY A 21 -21.28 -1.46 -1.50
N GLU A 22 -21.77 -0.25 -1.27
CA GLU A 22 -20.87 0.86 -0.89
C GLU A 22 -20.47 0.76 0.60
N PRO A 23 -19.22 1.10 1.04
CA PRO A 23 -18.12 1.71 0.30
C PRO A 23 -16.73 1.05 0.57
N CYS A 24 -16.01 0.63 -0.47
CA CYS A 24 -14.55 0.42 -0.39
C CYS A 24 -13.83 0.85 -1.68
N THR A 25 -14.29 1.94 -2.29
CA THR A 25 -13.51 2.70 -3.28
C THR A 25 -12.27 3.36 -2.66
N ASP A 26 -12.17 3.36 -1.33
CA ASP A 26 -11.01 3.86 -0.61
C ASP A 26 -9.80 2.91 -0.71
N ILE A 27 -8.64 3.53 -0.94
CA ILE A 27 -7.34 2.86 -1.08
C ILE A 27 -7.01 1.94 0.12
N PHE A 28 -7.54 2.26 1.30
CA PHE A 28 -7.30 1.54 2.55
C PHE A 28 -8.00 0.19 2.61
N CYS A 29 -9.17 0.08 1.98
CA CYS A 29 -9.93 -1.16 2.00
C CYS A 29 -9.48 -2.10 0.87
N GLN A 30 -9.12 -1.53 -0.29
CA GLN A 30 -8.54 -2.28 -1.41
C GLN A 30 -7.18 -2.88 -1.07
N GLY A 31 -6.32 -2.15 -0.34
CA GLY A 31 -4.98 -2.62 0.04
C GLY A 31 -4.93 -3.79 1.04
N GLY A 32 -6.09 -4.27 1.50
CA GLY A 32 -6.20 -5.39 2.43
C GLY A 32 -5.92 -5.01 3.88
N TYR A 33 -6.88 -5.31 4.76
CA TYR A 33 -6.80 -5.00 6.20
C TYR A 33 -5.55 -5.59 6.87
N LEU A 34 -5.14 -6.81 6.47
CA LEU A 34 -4.01 -7.52 7.06
C LEU A 34 -2.67 -6.77 6.92
N PHE A 35 -2.45 -6.04 5.82
CA PHE A 35 -1.20 -5.30 5.60
C PHE A 35 -1.33 -3.82 5.96
N MET A 36 -2.50 -3.23 5.74
CA MET A 36 -2.77 -1.82 6.07
C MET A 36 -2.71 -1.53 7.57
N VAL A 37 -3.30 -2.37 8.41
CA VAL A 37 -3.37 -2.11 9.86
C VAL A 37 -1.99 -2.12 10.53
N PRO A 38 -1.11 -3.11 10.30
CA PRO A 38 0.23 -3.10 10.87
C PRO A 38 1.07 -1.90 10.39
N LEU A 39 0.91 -1.49 9.12
CA LEU A 39 1.61 -0.29 8.62
C LEU A 39 1.12 0.98 9.31
N LEU A 40 -0.17 1.09 9.60
CA LEU A 40 -0.74 2.23 10.31
C LEU A 40 -0.28 2.27 11.78
N ILE A 41 -0.14 1.11 12.42
CA ILE A 41 0.49 0.98 13.75
C ILE A 41 1.96 1.41 13.71
N MET A 42 2.71 0.99 12.69
CA MET A 42 4.11 1.41 12.51
C MET A 42 4.23 2.91 12.27
N LEU A 43 3.30 3.51 11.52
CA LEU A 43 3.23 4.96 11.33
C LEU A 43 3.01 5.68 12.67
N LEU A 44 2.07 5.22 13.50
CA LEU A 44 1.86 5.79 14.84
C LEU A 44 3.12 5.63 15.71
N LEU A 45 3.82 4.50 15.60
CA LEU A 45 5.08 4.25 16.31
C LEU A 45 6.16 5.25 15.88
N VAL A 46 6.30 5.50 14.58
CA VAL A 46 7.23 6.51 14.02
C VAL A 46 6.91 7.91 14.57
N VAL A 47 5.64 8.31 14.59
CA VAL A 47 5.21 9.61 15.13
C VAL A 47 5.47 9.70 16.64
N PHE A 48 5.14 8.65 17.40
CA PHE A 48 5.42 8.58 18.84
C PHE A 48 6.92 8.69 19.13
N LEU A 49 7.75 7.97 18.36
CA LEU A 49 9.20 7.99 18.52
C LEU A 49 9.79 9.35 18.13
N PHE A 50 9.19 10.05 17.18
CA PHE A 50 9.55 11.43 16.82
C PHE A 50 9.27 12.41 17.96
N ILE A 51 8.06 12.40 18.55
CA ILE A 51 7.71 13.26 19.70
C ILE A 51 8.66 12.99 20.87
N ARG A 52 8.89 11.71 21.19
CA ARG A 52 9.83 11.29 22.24
C ARG A 52 11.28 11.67 21.88
N GLY A 53 11.64 11.64 20.60
CA GLY A 53 12.94 12.02 20.09
C GLY A 53 13.26 13.50 20.30
N ILE A 54 12.29 14.39 20.11
CA ILE A 54 12.43 15.82 20.39
C ILE A 54 12.69 16.07 21.89
N LYS A 55 11.96 15.37 22.77
CA LYS A 55 12.09 15.54 24.23
C LYS A 55 13.34 14.86 24.81
N ALA A 56 13.74 13.72 24.25
CA ALA A 56 14.88 12.93 24.68
C ALA A 56 15.73 12.53 23.45
N ASN A 57 16.65 13.43 23.08
CA ASN A 57 17.52 13.25 21.92
C ASN A 57 18.65 12.23 22.22
N THR A 58 18.31 10.94 22.11
CA THR A 58 19.27 9.84 22.28
C THR A 58 19.64 9.24 20.93
N GLU A 59 20.89 8.79 20.77
CA GLU A 59 21.31 8.01 19.58
C GLU A 59 20.44 6.79 19.34
N LYS A 60 19.95 6.18 20.43
CA LYS A 60 19.10 5.01 20.38
C LYS A 60 17.79 5.30 19.64
N ASN A 61 17.13 6.42 19.92
CA ASN A 61 15.85 6.78 19.26
C ASN A 61 16.01 6.98 17.74
N SER A 62 17.08 7.65 17.29
CA SER A 62 17.41 7.84 15.87
C SER A 62 17.66 6.50 15.16
N ARG A 63 18.45 5.61 15.77
CA ARG A 63 18.68 4.25 15.23
C ARG A 63 17.38 3.45 15.13
N LEU A 64 16.53 3.50 16.16
CA LEU A 64 15.22 2.83 16.13
C LEU A 64 14.32 3.39 15.02
N LEU A 65 14.32 4.71 14.80
CA LEU A 65 13.49 5.33 13.77
C LEU A 65 13.88 4.85 12.36
N LYS A 66 15.19 4.75 12.08
CA LYS A 66 15.71 4.17 10.82
C LYS A 66 15.28 2.71 10.65
N SER A 67 15.42 1.91 11.71
CA SER A 67 15.08 0.48 11.69
C SER A 67 13.58 0.27 11.49
N VAL A 68 12.73 1.02 12.19
CA VAL A 68 11.27 0.94 12.08
C VAL A 68 10.80 1.39 10.70
N GLY A 69 11.36 2.48 10.17
CA GLY A 69 11.05 2.93 8.80
C GLY A 69 11.41 1.88 7.76
N LEU A 70 12.58 1.26 7.87
CA LEU A 70 12.99 0.19 6.95
C LEU A 70 12.11 -1.05 7.10
N PHE A 71 11.75 -1.42 8.33
CA PHE A 71 10.85 -2.52 8.60
C PHE A 71 9.47 -2.30 7.96
N SER A 72 8.93 -1.08 8.03
CA SER A 72 7.66 -0.73 7.39
C SER A 72 7.70 -0.91 5.86
N LEU A 73 8.79 -0.51 5.19
CA LEU A 73 8.96 -0.76 3.76
C LEU A 73 9.02 -2.26 3.46
N VAL A 74 9.85 -3.02 4.19
CA VAL A 74 9.97 -4.47 3.98
C VAL A 74 8.62 -5.15 4.18
N PHE A 75 7.86 -4.74 5.19
CA PHE A 75 6.52 -5.27 5.43
C PHE A 75 5.54 -4.94 4.29
N GLY A 76 5.59 -3.73 3.73
CA GLY A 76 4.80 -3.36 2.55
C GLY A 76 5.17 -4.18 1.31
N VAL A 77 6.46 -4.45 1.09
CA VAL A 77 6.95 -5.31 -0.01
C VAL A 77 6.54 -6.77 0.20
N LEU A 78 6.50 -7.27 1.44
CA LEU A 78 5.97 -8.60 1.74
C LEU A 78 4.48 -8.70 1.37
N GLY A 79 3.68 -7.68 1.68
CA GLY A 79 2.29 -7.62 1.26
C GLY A 79 2.11 -7.65 -0.26
N PHE A 80 2.96 -6.93 -0.98
CA PHE A 80 3.00 -6.99 -2.46
C PHE A 80 3.33 -8.40 -2.96
N ILE A 81 4.36 -9.05 -2.42
CA ILE A 81 4.76 -10.40 -2.84
C ILE A 81 3.61 -11.39 -2.58
N ILE A 82 2.98 -11.35 -1.42
CA ILE A 82 1.85 -12.26 -1.09
C ILE A 82 0.66 -11.99 -2.02
N GLY A 83 0.30 -10.72 -2.24
CA GLY A 83 -0.79 -10.35 -3.15
C GLY A 83 -0.52 -10.77 -4.60
N MET A 84 0.72 -10.61 -5.07
CA MET A 84 1.14 -11.05 -6.40
C MET A 84 1.18 -12.56 -6.52
N LEU A 85 1.62 -13.30 -5.51
CA LEU A 85 1.60 -14.76 -5.52
C LEU A 85 0.17 -15.28 -5.67
N GLY A 86 -0.78 -14.74 -4.89
CA GLY A 86 -2.20 -15.10 -5.02
C GLY A 86 -2.80 -14.74 -6.39
N ALA A 87 -2.44 -13.58 -6.93
CA ALA A 87 -2.87 -13.18 -8.27
C ALA A 87 -2.31 -14.10 -9.37
N LEU A 88 -1.03 -14.48 -9.28
CA LEU A 88 -0.38 -15.38 -10.22
C LEU A 88 -0.94 -16.80 -10.14
N GLU A 89 -1.28 -17.27 -8.93
CA GLU A 89 -1.93 -18.58 -8.74
C GLU A 89 -3.31 -18.60 -9.41
N ALA A 90 -4.12 -17.55 -9.20
CA ALA A 90 -5.41 -17.39 -9.87
C ALA A 90 -5.29 -17.37 -11.41
N ILE A 91 -4.23 -16.73 -11.92
CA ILE A 91 -3.93 -16.69 -13.35
C ILE A 91 -3.50 -18.06 -13.89
N SER A 92 -2.79 -18.87 -13.09
CA SER A 92 -2.29 -20.18 -13.55
C SER A 92 -3.39 -21.22 -13.81
N ILE A 93 -4.57 -21.05 -13.19
CA ILE A 93 -5.71 -21.96 -13.29
C ILE A 93 -6.76 -21.43 -14.28
N ALA A 94 -6.64 -20.15 -14.68
CA ALA A 94 -7.60 -19.50 -15.55
C ALA A 94 -7.24 -19.68 -17.04
N ASP A 95 -8.22 -20.15 -17.82
CA ASP A 95 -8.05 -20.52 -19.24
C ASP A 95 -7.96 -19.27 -20.16
N SER A 96 -8.50 -18.14 -19.72
CA SER A 96 -8.33 -16.84 -20.37
C SER A 96 -8.34 -15.71 -19.35
N ILE A 97 -7.36 -14.80 -19.43
CA ILE A 97 -7.22 -13.65 -18.53
C ILE A 97 -7.49 -12.38 -19.33
N SER A 98 -8.43 -11.55 -18.89
CA SER A 98 -8.57 -10.22 -19.45
C SER A 98 -7.46 -9.29 -18.93
N GLN A 99 -6.95 -8.42 -19.78
CA GLN A 99 -5.92 -7.43 -19.40
C GLN A 99 -6.42 -6.50 -18.28
N GLN A 100 -7.73 -6.30 -18.19
CA GLN A 100 -8.42 -5.53 -17.16
C GLN A 100 -8.26 -6.15 -15.76
N VAL A 101 -8.33 -7.49 -15.63
CA VAL A 101 -8.17 -8.17 -14.33
C VAL A 101 -6.73 -8.04 -13.83
N LEU A 102 -5.74 -8.25 -14.70
CA LEU A 102 -4.33 -8.13 -14.34
C LEU A 102 -3.97 -6.70 -13.91
N THR A 103 -4.44 -5.70 -14.66
CA THR A 103 -4.16 -4.29 -14.36
C THR A 103 -4.86 -3.82 -13.08
N GLY A 104 -6.06 -4.32 -12.79
CA GLY A 104 -6.76 -4.10 -11.52
C GLY A 104 -6.02 -4.71 -10.33
N GLY A 105 -5.61 -5.98 -10.42
CA GLY A 105 -4.86 -6.67 -9.36
C GLY A 105 -3.51 -6.04 -9.06
N LEU A 106 -2.78 -5.62 -10.10
CA LEU A 106 -1.48 -4.96 -9.95
C LEU A 106 -1.61 -3.59 -9.25
N ARG A 107 -2.64 -2.81 -9.60
CA ARG A 107 -2.93 -1.53 -8.94
C ARG A 107 -3.11 -1.74 -7.44
N ILE A 108 -3.88 -2.76 -7.06
CA ILE A 108 -4.18 -3.05 -5.65
C ILE A 108 -2.94 -3.53 -4.90
N ALA A 109 -2.16 -4.45 -5.49
CA ALA A 109 -0.95 -4.98 -4.88
C ALA A 109 0.08 -3.89 -4.59
N LEU A 110 0.18 -2.86 -5.45
CA LEU A 110 1.12 -1.74 -5.28
C LEU A 110 0.76 -0.77 -4.16
N ILE A 111 -0.48 -0.77 -3.66
CA ILE A 111 -0.90 0.14 -2.59
C ILE A 111 -0.09 -0.11 -1.30
N ALA A 112 0.10 -1.38 -0.91
CA ALA A 112 0.82 -1.77 0.30
C ALA A 112 2.30 -1.30 0.33
N PRO A 113 3.14 -1.57 -0.70
CA PRO A 113 4.52 -1.10 -0.73
C PRO A 113 4.60 0.42 -0.87
N THR A 114 3.69 1.08 -1.59
CA THR A 114 3.64 2.55 -1.65
C THR A 114 3.43 3.14 -0.25
N PHE A 115 2.52 2.59 0.54
CA PHE A 115 2.28 3.08 1.90
C PHE A 115 3.50 2.84 2.82
N GLY A 116 4.13 1.66 2.74
CA GLY A 116 5.38 1.39 3.46
C GLY A 116 6.54 2.31 3.06
N LEU A 117 6.61 2.68 1.78
CA LEU A 117 7.60 3.64 1.27
C LEU A 117 7.36 5.05 1.82
N ILE A 118 6.10 5.50 1.88
CA ILE A 118 5.75 6.80 2.48
C ILE A 118 6.18 6.84 3.95
N ILE A 119 5.90 5.79 4.72
CA ILE A 119 6.32 5.70 6.13
C ILE A 119 7.84 5.75 6.25
N LEU A 120 8.57 5.03 5.38
CA LEU A 120 10.03 5.07 5.36
C LEU A 120 10.55 6.49 5.08
N VAL A 121 10.00 7.19 4.10
CA VAL A 121 10.42 8.57 3.76
C VAL A 121 10.18 9.50 4.95
N ILE A 122 9.02 9.42 5.59
CA ILE A 122 8.70 10.20 6.80
C ILE A 122 9.70 9.89 7.93
N ALA A 123 9.95 8.61 8.20
CA ALA A 123 10.90 8.19 9.23
C ALA A 123 12.32 8.70 8.95
N ARG A 124 12.75 8.75 7.68
CA ARG A 124 14.05 9.29 7.28
C ARG A 124 14.11 10.81 7.44
N LEU A 125 13.05 11.53 7.07
CA LEU A 125 12.97 12.98 7.29
C LEU A 125 13.07 13.33 8.78
N PHE A 126 12.32 12.62 9.63
CA PHE A 126 12.37 12.79 11.07
C PHE A 126 13.75 12.49 11.66
N ASP A 127 14.41 11.43 11.18
CA ASP A 127 15.77 11.11 11.62
C ASP A 127 16.77 12.22 11.24
N ILE A 128 16.69 12.75 10.02
CA ILE A 128 17.56 13.84 9.56
C ILE A 128 17.35 15.09 10.41
N VAL A 129 16.10 15.46 10.71
CA VAL A 129 15.76 16.61 11.58
C VAL A 129 16.32 16.40 12.99
N LEU A 130 16.16 15.20 13.56
CA LEU A 130 16.65 14.88 14.89
C LEU A 130 18.18 14.83 14.97
N LEU A 131 18.83 14.39 13.88
CA LEU A 131 20.29 14.42 13.73
C LEU A 131 20.80 15.87 13.62
N TRP A 132 20.09 16.73 12.88
CA TRP A 132 20.44 18.15 12.76
C TRP A 132 20.28 18.90 14.08
N MET A 133 19.28 18.54 14.90
CA MET A 133 19.18 19.04 16.28
C MET A 133 20.29 18.52 17.21
N ARG A 134 20.95 17.42 16.86
CA ARG A 134 21.99 16.78 17.70
C ARG A 134 23.41 17.23 17.37
N GLY A 135 23.68 17.63 16.13
CA GLY A 135 24.98 18.18 15.71
C GLY A 135 24.77 19.63 15.28
N GLU A 136 25.25 20.65 16.01
CA GLU A 136 26.61 20.79 16.56
C GLU A 136 26.93 20.11 17.90
N LYS A 137 27.77 19.05 17.82
CA LYS A 137 28.95 18.81 18.67
C LYS A 137 29.96 18.00 17.87
#